data_AF-A0AA37MQI2-F1
#
_entry.id   AF-A0AA37MQI2-F1
#
_cell.length_a   1.000
_cell.length_b   1.000
_cell.length_c   1.000
_cell.angle_alpha   90.00
_cell.angle_beta   90.00
_cell.angle_gamma   90.00
#
_symmetry.space_group_name_H-M   'P 1'
#
loop_
_entity.id
_entity.type
_entity.pdbx_description
1 polymer ?
#
loop_
_entity_poly.entity_id
_entity_poly.type
_entity_poly.pdbx_seq_one_letter_code
_entity_poly.pdbx_strand_id
1 'polypeptide(L)'
;MVSGIGGAVIGLLGVKSYLSGGLGLFAWPAFINPNPAPGENPLYSMLVCIVVAVIAVIVTFVITWFTYKDEPDRKRTDATPAQKEPVLQDERSDAPTAGADGLTKNVIVAPIRGEAKPLSECKDEVFNSGVMGQGVVIEPEEGRVYAPCDGEITNLFETLHAIGMSGPENTDLLIHVGMDTVGLNGQGFTAHVKTGDKVKAGQLLLEFDMDFIRSKGLPVTTPVVVTNSDDYPGLTVHAGNVNHGDALIYLR
;
A
#
# COMPACT_ATOMS: atom_id res chain seq x y z
N MET A 1 -22.13 16.93 -3.60
CA MET A 1 -23.56 17.21 -3.85
C MET A 1 -24.47 16.57 -2.80
N VAL A 2 -24.36 15.27 -2.52
CA VAL A 2 -25.22 14.58 -1.52
C VAL A 2 -25.05 15.12 -0.08
N SER A 3 -23.82 15.51 0.30
CA SER A 3 -23.55 16.17 1.60
C SER A 3 -24.24 17.54 1.77
N GLY A 4 -24.45 18.28 0.68
CA GLY A 4 -25.15 19.58 0.71
C GLY A 4 -26.65 19.45 0.93
N ILE A 5 -27.28 18.42 0.33
CA ILE A 5 -28.70 18.11 0.53
C ILE A 5 -28.92 17.62 1.96
N GLY A 6 -28.04 16.76 2.48
CA GLY A 6 -28.07 16.32 3.88
C GLY A 6 -28.01 17.50 4.85
N GLY A 7 -27.11 18.46 4.62
CA GLY A 7 -27.01 19.68 5.43
C GLY A 7 -28.29 20.53 5.40
N ALA A 8 -28.94 20.67 4.24
CA ALA A 8 -30.19 21.42 4.10
C ALA A 8 -31.36 20.76 4.85
N VAL A 9 -31.48 19.43 4.79
CA VAL A 9 -32.52 18.67 5.50
C VAL A 9 -32.32 18.74 7.02
N ILE A 10 -31.08 18.60 7.48
CA ILE A 10 -30.71 18.75 8.91
C ILE A 10 -31.04 20.16 9.42
N GLY A 11 -30.75 21.19 8.61
CA GLY A 11 -31.10 22.59 8.93
C GLY A 11 -32.61 22.83 9.00
N LEU A 12 -33.40 22.23 8.09
CA LEU A 12 -34.85 22.40 8.04
C LEU A 12 -35.58 21.65 9.16
N LEU A 13 -35.04 20.52 9.61
CA LEU A 13 -35.56 19.76 10.75
C LEU A 13 -35.12 20.31 12.11
N GLY A 14 -34.44 21.47 12.13
CA GLY A 14 -34.10 22.19 13.36
C GLY A 14 -33.10 21.45 14.25
N VAL A 15 -32.24 20.61 13.67
CA VAL A 15 -31.22 19.86 14.40
C VAL A 15 -30.19 20.83 14.99
N LYS A 16 -29.94 20.69 16.29
CA LYS A 16 -28.95 21.51 17.00
C LYS A 16 -27.79 20.62 17.45
N SER A 17 -26.58 21.16 17.36
CA SER A 17 -25.42 20.58 18.02
C SER A 17 -25.33 21.18 19.42
N TYR A 18 -25.17 20.35 20.44
CA TYR A 18 -25.18 20.75 21.85
C TYR A 18 -23.79 20.66 22.50
N LEU A 19 -22.84 19.99 21.87
CA LEU A 19 -21.43 19.98 22.27
C LEU A 19 -20.52 20.27 21.07
N SER A 20 -19.47 21.05 21.28
CA SER A 20 -18.38 21.19 20.31
C SER A 20 -17.29 20.19 20.67
N GLY A 21 -17.30 19.00 20.05
CA GLY A 21 -16.27 17.99 20.30
C GLY A 21 -16.54 16.64 19.64
N GLY A 22 -15.50 16.09 18.99
CA GLY A 22 -15.47 14.80 18.29
C GLY A 22 -15.38 14.95 16.76
N LEU A 23 -14.44 14.23 16.11
CA LEU A 23 -14.35 14.11 14.65
C LEU A 23 -14.88 12.75 14.19
N GLY A 24 -15.53 12.71 13.03
CA GLY A 24 -16.07 11.48 12.45
C GLY A 24 -17.26 10.90 13.22
N LEU A 25 -17.31 9.56 13.31
CA LEU A 25 -18.39 8.79 13.96
C LEU A 25 -18.59 9.20 15.43
N PHE A 26 -17.52 9.62 16.10
CA PHE A 26 -17.52 10.03 17.51
C PHE A 26 -18.12 11.43 17.75
N ALA A 27 -18.48 12.16 16.69
CA ALA A 27 -19.21 13.43 16.80
C ALA A 27 -20.70 13.23 17.12
N TRP A 28 -21.23 12.01 17.02
CA TRP A 28 -22.67 11.76 17.14
C TRP A 28 -23.27 12.00 18.53
N PRO A 29 -22.59 11.72 19.65
CA PRO A 29 -23.07 12.10 20.97
C PRO A 29 -23.26 13.60 21.17
N ALA A 30 -22.62 14.44 20.33
CA ALA A 30 -22.77 15.90 20.39
C ALA A 30 -24.16 16.40 19.97
N PHE A 31 -24.97 15.55 19.32
CA PHE A 31 -26.34 15.85 18.90
C PHE A 31 -27.40 15.36 19.91
N ILE A 32 -26.98 14.90 21.08
CA ILE A 32 -27.89 14.56 22.18
C ILE A 32 -28.24 15.86 22.92
N ASN A 33 -29.53 16.14 23.10
CA ASN A 33 -29.96 17.32 23.87
C ASN A 33 -29.77 17.04 25.37
N PRO A 34 -28.86 17.76 26.07
CA PRO A 34 -28.60 17.52 27.49
C PRO A 34 -29.72 18.03 28.40
N ASN A 35 -30.57 18.95 27.93
CA ASN A 35 -31.69 19.54 28.69
C ASN A 35 -32.96 19.56 27.82
N PRO A 36 -33.67 18.43 27.65
CA PRO A 36 -34.91 18.38 26.87
C PRO A 36 -36.06 19.11 27.59
N ALA A 37 -36.94 19.76 26.83
CA ALA A 37 -38.18 20.29 27.40
C ALA A 37 -39.13 19.14 27.81
N PRO A 38 -40.08 19.36 28.75
CA PRO A 38 -41.00 18.30 29.18
C PRO A 38 -41.81 17.74 27.99
N GLY A 39 -41.58 16.46 27.66
CA GLY A 39 -42.24 15.77 26.54
C GLY A 39 -41.40 15.65 25.25
N GLU A 40 -40.18 16.20 25.21
CA GLU A 40 -39.27 16.06 24.07
C GLU A 40 -38.30 14.89 24.24
N ASN A 41 -38.02 14.17 23.14
CA ASN A 41 -37.05 13.08 23.14
C ASN A 41 -35.61 13.65 23.04
N PRO A 42 -34.73 13.43 24.03
CA PRO A 42 -33.37 13.96 24.02
C PRO A 42 -32.50 13.42 22.88
N LEU A 43 -32.91 12.30 22.27
CA LEU A 43 -32.24 11.62 21.15
C LEU A 43 -32.77 12.03 19.77
N TYR A 44 -33.79 12.89 19.69
CA TYR A 44 -34.44 13.24 18.42
C TYR A 44 -33.45 13.74 17.36
N SER A 45 -32.59 14.69 17.73
CA SER A 45 -31.56 15.26 16.83
C SER A 45 -30.53 14.22 16.37
N MET A 46 -30.12 13.31 17.24
CA MET A 46 -29.21 12.20 16.89
C MET A 46 -29.88 11.21 15.93
N LEU A 47 -31.13 10.82 16.16
CA LEU A 47 -31.88 9.89 15.31
C LEU A 47 -32.10 10.46 13.91
N VAL A 48 -32.46 11.75 13.81
CA VAL A 48 -32.60 12.43 12.52
C VAL A 48 -31.27 12.43 11.75
N CYS A 49 -30.14 12.71 12.41
CA CYS A 49 -28.82 12.65 11.79
C CYS A 49 -28.48 11.25 11.25
N ILE A 50 -28.79 10.19 12.00
CA ILE A 50 -28.54 8.80 11.59
C ILE A 50 -29.40 8.46 10.37
N VAL A 51 -30.69 8.78 10.40
CA VAL A 51 -31.61 8.50 9.29
C VAL A 51 -31.18 9.25 8.03
N VAL A 52 -30.81 10.52 8.14
CA VAL A 52 -30.31 11.31 7.00
C VAL A 52 -28.99 10.76 6.46
N ALA A 53 -28.08 10.30 7.34
CA ALA A 53 -26.82 9.68 6.92
C ALA A 53 -27.06 8.37 6.16
N VAL A 54 -27.96 7.52 6.64
CA VAL A 54 -28.35 6.27 5.96
C VAL A 54 -28.99 6.56 4.61
N ILE A 55 -29.91 7.52 4.54
CA ILE A 55 -30.53 7.94 3.28
C ILE A 55 -29.47 8.46 2.31
N ALA A 56 -28.50 9.26 2.77
CA ALA A 56 -27.42 9.75 1.94
C ALA A 56 -26.56 8.61 1.35
N VAL A 57 -26.20 7.61 2.14
CA VAL A 57 -25.47 6.42 1.66
C VAL A 57 -26.29 5.66 0.61
N ILE A 58 -27.59 5.44 0.86
CA ILE A 58 -28.48 4.76 -0.09
C ILE A 58 -28.61 5.55 -1.39
N VAL A 59 -28.82 6.87 -1.30
CA VAL A 59 -28.94 7.74 -2.47
C VAL A 59 -27.63 7.76 -3.26
N THR A 60 -26.48 7.87 -2.59
CA THR A 60 -25.18 7.76 -3.26
C THR A 60 -25.02 6.40 -3.94
N PHE A 61 -25.36 5.31 -3.28
CA PHE A 61 -25.28 3.96 -3.86
C PHE A 61 -26.19 3.80 -5.08
N VAL A 62 -27.43 4.29 -5.02
CA VAL A 62 -28.39 4.23 -6.15
C VAL A 62 -27.95 5.12 -7.31
N ILE A 63 -27.43 6.33 -7.03
CA ILE A 63 -26.87 7.20 -8.07
C ILE A 63 -25.66 6.52 -8.69
N THR A 64 -24.74 5.98 -7.89
CA THR A 64 -23.60 5.21 -8.40
C THR A 64 -24.10 4.07 -9.28
N TRP A 65 -25.04 3.25 -8.81
CA TRP A 65 -25.64 2.16 -9.60
C TRP A 65 -26.19 2.60 -10.96
N PHE A 66 -26.90 3.74 -11.03
CA PHE A 66 -27.48 4.23 -12.28
C PHE A 66 -26.52 5.04 -13.17
N THR A 67 -25.50 5.66 -12.59
CA THR A 67 -24.50 6.47 -13.32
C THR A 67 -23.24 5.70 -13.65
N TYR A 68 -23.07 4.51 -13.09
CA TYR A 68 -21.98 3.60 -13.41
C TYR A 68 -22.14 3.10 -14.83
N LYS A 69 -21.50 3.81 -15.76
CA LYS A 69 -21.18 3.32 -17.10
C LYS A 69 -19.80 2.71 -17.00
N ASP A 70 -19.67 1.44 -17.40
CA ASP A 70 -18.37 0.82 -17.60
C ASP A 70 -17.57 1.68 -18.60
N GLU A 71 -16.55 2.39 -18.11
CA GLU A 71 -15.55 2.97 -18.99
C GLU A 71 -14.80 1.81 -19.66
N PRO A 72 -14.61 1.80 -20.99
CA PRO A 72 -13.70 0.85 -21.61
C PRO A 72 -12.29 1.21 -21.15
N ASP A 73 -11.78 0.41 -20.22
CA ASP A 73 -10.40 0.34 -19.74
C ASP A 73 -9.76 1.70 -19.38
N ARG A 74 -10.08 2.18 -18.17
CA ARG A 74 -9.26 3.16 -17.45
C ARG A 74 -9.13 2.75 -15.98
N LYS A 75 -8.06 2.00 -15.73
CA LYS A 75 -7.54 1.52 -14.43
C LYS A 75 -7.72 2.50 -13.25
N ARG A 76 -8.30 2.03 -12.14
CA ARG A 76 -7.86 2.28 -10.75
C ARG A 76 -8.53 1.34 -9.72
N THR A 77 -7.71 0.45 -9.17
CA THR A 77 -7.55 -0.03 -7.77
C THR A 77 -8.73 -0.49 -6.87
N ASP A 78 -8.50 -1.68 -6.26
CA ASP A 78 -8.90 -2.22 -4.94
C ASP A 78 -10.28 -2.83 -4.59
N ALA A 79 -10.17 -4.05 -4.02
CA ALA A 79 -10.99 -4.74 -2.99
C ALA A 79 -12.13 -5.72 -3.39
N THR A 80 -11.75 -7.01 -3.60
CA THR A 80 -12.17 -8.30 -2.93
C THR A 80 -13.68 -8.70 -2.84
N PRO A 81 -14.18 -9.99 -2.82
CA PRO A 81 -13.58 -11.37 -2.77
C PRO A 81 -14.15 -12.50 -3.71
N ALA A 82 -13.34 -13.57 -3.88
CA ALA A 82 -13.62 -15.04 -3.87
C ALA A 82 -14.68 -15.76 -4.79
N GLN A 83 -14.23 -16.69 -5.66
CA GLN A 83 -14.31 -18.19 -5.51
C GLN A 83 -14.33 -19.02 -6.84
N LYS A 84 -13.42 -20.03 -6.90
CA LYS A 84 -13.47 -21.42 -7.44
C LYS A 84 -13.62 -21.77 -8.95
N GLU A 85 -12.48 -22.17 -9.54
CA GLU A 85 -12.07 -23.48 -10.16
C GLU A 85 -13.10 -24.48 -10.74
N PRO A 86 -12.77 -25.33 -11.77
CA PRO A 86 -11.70 -26.37 -11.63
C PRO A 86 -10.94 -26.94 -12.88
N VAL A 87 -9.84 -27.71 -12.60
CA VAL A 87 -9.42 -29.03 -13.20
C VAL A 87 -8.66 -29.02 -14.57
N LEU A 88 -7.57 -29.76 -14.92
CA LEU A 88 -6.72 -30.91 -14.46
C LEU A 88 -5.31 -30.81 -15.18
N GLN A 89 -4.14 -30.94 -14.53
CA GLN A 89 -3.24 -32.12 -14.31
C GLN A 89 -2.72 -32.95 -15.52
N ASP A 90 -1.39 -32.97 -15.73
CA ASP A 90 -0.44 -34.14 -15.72
C ASP A 90 0.96 -33.70 -16.26
N GLU A 91 2.02 -33.60 -15.46
CA GLU A 91 3.01 -34.62 -15.01
C GLU A 91 4.06 -35.11 -16.05
N ARG A 92 5.35 -34.77 -15.87
CA ARG A 92 6.47 -35.68 -15.47
C ARG A 92 7.90 -35.20 -15.83
N SER A 93 8.80 -35.55 -14.90
CA SER A 93 10.21 -35.96 -15.04
C SER A 93 11.35 -34.93 -15.03
N ASP A 94 12.09 -35.02 -13.92
CA ASP A 94 13.55 -35.14 -13.78
C ASP A 94 14.46 -33.92 -14.00
N ALA A 95 15.13 -33.54 -12.91
CA ALA A 95 16.25 -32.62 -12.82
C ALA A 95 17.53 -33.21 -13.48
N PRO A 96 18.71 -32.54 -13.45
CA PRO A 96 19.04 -31.15 -13.12
C PRO A 96 19.97 -30.50 -14.18
N THR A 97 19.87 -29.21 -14.50
CA THR A 97 21.03 -28.45 -15.05
C THR A 97 20.88 -26.96 -14.80
N ALA A 98 21.97 -26.37 -14.31
CA ALA A 98 22.16 -24.94 -14.13
C ALA A 98 22.07 -24.17 -15.47
N GLY A 99 21.33 -23.06 -15.46
CA GLY A 99 21.34 -22.10 -16.56
C GLY A 99 19.96 -21.52 -16.81
N ALA A 100 19.81 -20.23 -16.46
CA ALA A 100 18.83 -19.26 -16.98
C ALA A 100 17.63 -19.83 -17.75
N ASP A 101 16.55 -20.16 -17.04
CA ASP A 101 15.22 -20.29 -17.64
C ASP A 101 14.13 -20.13 -16.57
N GLY A 102 13.26 -19.14 -16.79
CA GLY A 102 12.04 -18.88 -16.01
C GLY A 102 12.25 -18.49 -14.54
N LEU A 103 12.20 -17.18 -14.23
CA LEU A 103 11.85 -16.76 -12.87
C LEU A 103 10.53 -17.45 -12.52
N THR A 104 10.59 -18.43 -11.63
CA THR A 104 9.41 -19.03 -11.04
C THR A 104 8.57 -17.89 -10.49
N LYS A 105 7.29 -17.84 -10.88
CA LYS A 105 6.29 -16.81 -10.55
C LYS A 105 6.24 -16.36 -9.08
N ASN A 106 6.91 -17.08 -8.18
CA ASN A 106 6.90 -16.89 -6.74
C ASN A 106 8.26 -16.41 -6.19
N VAL A 107 9.18 -15.96 -7.03
CA VAL A 107 10.51 -15.49 -6.58
C VAL A 107 10.66 -14.00 -6.87
N ILE A 108 10.99 -13.27 -5.81
CA ILE A 108 11.37 -11.87 -5.84
C ILE A 108 12.89 -11.82 -5.84
N VAL A 109 13.47 -11.18 -6.85
CA VAL A 109 14.92 -11.00 -6.96
C VAL A 109 15.39 -9.73 -6.24
N ALA A 110 16.69 -9.64 -5.94
CA ALA A 110 17.24 -8.49 -5.27
C ALA A 110 17.16 -7.23 -6.16
N PRO A 111 16.56 -6.13 -5.70
CA PRO A 111 16.42 -4.90 -6.48
C PRO A 111 17.69 -4.07 -6.54
N ILE A 112 18.64 -4.29 -5.61
CA ILE A 112 19.89 -3.54 -5.50
C ILE A 112 21.00 -4.54 -5.16
N ARG A 113 22.18 -4.35 -5.73
CA ARG A 113 23.38 -5.07 -5.29
C ARG A 113 23.83 -4.60 -3.91
N GLY A 114 24.10 -5.54 -3.01
CA GLY A 114 24.58 -5.21 -1.67
C GLY A 114 24.60 -6.40 -0.71
N GLU A 115 24.64 -6.08 0.58
CA GLU A 115 24.53 -7.06 1.66
C GLU A 115 23.11 -7.09 2.19
N ALA A 116 22.38 -8.18 1.95
CA ALA A 116 21.05 -8.41 2.49
C ALA A 116 21.15 -8.97 3.92
N LYS A 117 20.46 -8.30 4.86
CA LYS A 117 20.37 -8.64 6.27
C LYS A 117 18.92 -8.89 6.66
N PRO A 118 18.68 -9.64 7.75
CA PRO A 118 17.34 -9.77 8.32
C PRO A 118 16.74 -8.40 8.62
N LEU A 119 15.42 -8.26 8.41
CA LEU A 119 14.71 -7.01 8.69
C LEU A 119 14.86 -6.55 10.16
N SER A 120 15.06 -7.49 11.09
CA SER A 120 15.34 -7.22 12.50
C SER A 120 16.63 -6.43 12.77
N GLU A 121 17.57 -6.39 11.83
CA GLU A 121 18.80 -5.59 11.92
C GLU A 121 18.58 -4.14 11.44
N CYS A 122 17.40 -3.82 10.92
CA CYS A 122 17.05 -2.45 10.57
C CYS A 122 16.97 -1.58 11.84
N LYS A 123 17.56 -0.38 11.78
CA LYS A 123 17.56 0.57 12.89
C LYS A 123 16.19 1.19 13.17
N ASP A 124 15.29 1.12 12.21
CA ASP A 124 13.96 1.69 12.28
C ASP A 124 12.96 0.70 12.87
N GLU A 125 12.24 1.15 13.90
CA GLU A 125 11.30 0.33 14.67
C GLU A 125 10.09 -0.14 13.84
N VAL A 126 9.66 0.66 12.86
CA VAL A 126 8.50 0.34 12.02
C VAL A 126 8.83 -0.83 11.09
N PHE A 127 10.06 -0.87 10.57
CA PHE A 127 10.52 -1.98 9.75
C PHE A 127 10.93 -3.19 10.59
N ASN A 128 11.72 -3.01 11.65
CA ASN A 128 12.25 -4.13 12.43
C ASN A 128 11.18 -4.89 13.23
N SER A 129 10.05 -4.24 13.54
CA SER A 129 8.90 -4.87 14.20
C SER A 129 8.07 -5.74 13.27
N GLY A 130 8.28 -5.63 11.95
CA GLY A 130 7.51 -6.35 10.94
C GLY A 130 6.07 -5.87 10.76
N VAL A 131 5.69 -4.73 11.36
CA VAL A 131 4.33 -4.16 11.25
C VAL A 131 4.00 -3.76 9.80
N MET A 132 5.01 -3.38 9.02
CA MET A 132 4.86 -3.08 7.59
C MET A 132 4.93 -4.32 6.68
N GLY A 133 5.15 -5.50 7.26
CA GLY A 133 5.28 -6.76 6.55
C GLY A 133 6.63 -7.45 6.76
N GLN A 134 6.82 -8.56 6.05
CA GLN A 134 8.04 -9.38 6.11
C GLN A 134 8.97 -9.09 4.93
N GLY A 135 10.28 -9.17 5.15
CA GLY A 135 11.25 -8.92 4.09
C GLY A 135 12.68 -8.89 4.60
N VAL A 136 13.52 -8.13 3.90
CA VAL A 136 14.94 -7.99 4.18
C VAL A 136 15.35 -6.52 4.12
N VAL A 137 16.48 -6.22 4.73
CA VAL A 137 17.11 -4.92 4.60
C VAL A 137 18.43 -5.07 3.83
N ILE A 138 18.65 -4.24 2.82
CA ILE A 138 19.85 -4.30 1.98
C ILE A 138 20.73 -3.09 2.30
N GLU A 139 22.01 -3.33 2.58
CA GLU A 139 23.03 -2.30 2.58
C GLU A 139 23.58 -2.15 1.14
N PRO A 140 23.20 -1.08 0.40
CA PRO A 140 23.52 -0.99 -1.01
C PRO A 140 25.01 -0.70 -1.25
N GLU A 141 25.58 -1.39 -2.24
CA GLU A 141 26.89 -1.08 -2.82
C GLU A 141 26.79 -0.12 -4.00
N GLU A 142 25.60 0.01 -4.59
CA GLU A 142 25.33 0.84 -5.76
C GLU A 142 24.06 1.69 -5.60
N GLY A 143 24.05 2.86 -6.25
CA GLY A 143 22.96 3.82 -6.21
C GLY A 143 21.84 3.56 -7.23
N ARG A 144 21.56 2.29 -7.55
CA ARG A 144 20.60 1.91 -8.60
C ARG A 144 19.61 0.89 -8.08
N VAL A 145 18.33 1.19 -8.27
CA VAL A 145 17.21 0.31 -7.91
C VAL A 145 16.59 -0.23 -9.18
N TYR A 146 16.51 -1.54 -9.25
CA TYR A 146 15.90 -2.28 -10.34
C TYR A 146 14.65 -3.01 -9.88
N ALA A 147 13.82 -3.41 -10.82
CA ALA A 147 12.59 -4.14 -10.55
C ALA A 147 12.89 -5.56 -10.05
N PRO A 148 12.44 -5.94 -8.84
CA PRO A 148 12.66 -7.26 -8.26
C PRO A 148 11.73 -8.35 -8.84
N CYS A 149 10.72 -7.99 -9.62
CA CYS A 149 9.87 -8.93 -10.34
C CYS A 149 9.14 -8.21 -11.49
N ASP A 150 8.49 -9.00 -12.35
CA ASP A 150 7.55 -8.46 -13.34
C ASP A 150 6.28 -7.97 -12.63
N GLY A 151 5.83 -6.76 -12.95
CA GLY A 151 4.71 -6.17 -12.21
C GLY A 151 4.29 -4.78 -12.70
N GLU A 152 3.58 -4.08 -11.84
CA GLU A 152 3.13 -2.70 -12.07
C GLU A 152 3.50 -1.82 -10.87
N ILE A 153 3.98 -0.61 -11.14
CA ILE A 153 4.28 0.38 -10.09
C ILE A 153 2.95 0.89 -9.53
N THR A 154 2.61 0.48 -8.31
CA THR A 154 1.36 0.88 -7.64
C THR A 154 1.48 2.25 -7.00
N ASN A 155 2.67 2.60 -6.52
CA ASN A 155 2.90 3.88 -5.89
C ASN A 155 4.35 4.35 -6.08
N LEU A 156 4.50 5.65 -6.36
CA LEU A 156 5.79 6.34 -6.35
C LEU A 156 5.63 7.56 -5.48
N PHE A 157 6.40 7.63 -4.39
CA PHE A 157 6.29 8.72 -3.43
C PHE A 157 6.79 10.04 -4.05
N GLU A 158 6.21 11.18 -3.65
CA GLU A 158 6.57 12.50 -4.24
C GLU A 158 8.06 12.84 -4.09
N THR A 159 8.67 12.39 -2.99
CA THR A 159 10.09 12.57 -2.71
C THR A 159 10.97 11.47 -3.29
N LEU A 160 10.41 10.56 -4.11
CA LEU A 160 11.08 9.51 -4.89
C LEU A 160 11.93 8.49 -4.11
N HIS A 161 11.97 8.60 -2.77
CA HIS A 161 12.73 7.72 -1.90
C HIS A 161 12.14 6.31 -1.74
N ALA A 162 10.88 6.09 -2.14
CA ALA A 162 10.22 4.80 -2.00
C ALA A 162 9.36 4.47 -3.21
N ILE A 163 9.29 3.17 -3.51
CA ILE A 163 8.55 2.61 -4.64
C ILE A 163 7.70 1.46 -4.12
N GLY A 164 6.39 1.56 -4.34
CA GLY A 164 5.45 0.47 -4.19
C GLY A 164 5.20 -0.19 -5.55
N MET A 165 5.22 -1.52 -5.60
CA MET A 165 4.91 -2.28 -6.80
C MET A 165 4.06 -3.50 -6.47
N SER A 166 3.17 -3.86 -7.38
CA SER A 166 2.44 -5.12 -7.34
C SER A 166 3.08 -6.09 -8.32
N GLY A 167 3.56 -7.20 -7.78
CA GLY A 167 4.24 -8.28 -8.49
C GLY A 167 3.28 -9.41 -8.88
N PRO A 168 3.84 -10.58 -9.26
CA PRO A 168 3.05 -11.76 -9.56
C PRO A 168 2.26 -12.23 -8.33
N GLU A 169 1.15 -12.94 -8.56
CA GLU A 169 0.28 -13.49 -7.51
C GLU A 169 -0.29 -12.44 -6.54
N ASN A 170 -0.44 -11.18 -6.99
CA ASN A 170 -0.89 -10.03 -6.18
C ASN A 170 0.03 -9.73 -4.98
N THR A 171 1.32 -9.95 -5.13
CA THR A 171 2.29 -9.61 -4.08
C THR A 171 2.53 -8.10 -4.09
N ASP A 172 2.31 -7.43 -2.98
CA ASP A 172 2.63 -6.01 -2.84
C ASP A 172 4.02 -5.86 -2.19
N LEU A 173 4.93 -5.23 -2.93
CA LEU A 173 6.28 -4.94 -2.48
C LEU A 173 6.47 -3.44 -2.27
N LEU A 174 7.22 -3.12 -1.23
CA LEU A 174 7.72 -1.80 -0.91
C LEU A 174 9.25 -1.82 -0.89
N ILE A 175 9.86 -0.98 -1.72
CA ILE A 175 11.29 -0.71 -1.72
C ILE A 175 11.47 0.70 -1.15
N HIS A 176 12.12 0.83 0.00
CA HIS A 176 12.35 2.10 0.67
C HIS A 176 13.86 2.41 0.68
N VAL A 177 14.29 3.46 -0.01
CA VAL A 177 15.71 3.78 -0.19
C VAL A 177 16.21 4.72 0.91
N GLY A 178 17.11 4.20 1.73
CA GLY A 178 17.66 4.90 2.89
C GLY A 178 16.64 5.08 4.02
N MET A 179 17.08 5.59 5.15
CA MET A 179 16.22 5.89 6.30
C MET A 179 16.05 7.40 6.46
N ASP A 180 14.82 7.85 6.76
CA ASP A 180 14.45 9.28 6.91
C ASP A 180 14.73 10.15 5.66
N THR A 181 14.91 9.53 4.50
CA THR A 181 15.25 10.19 3.22
C THR A 181 14.10 11.03 2.65
N VAL A 182 12.89 10.88 3.19
CA VAL A 182 11.75 11.77 2.89
C VAL A 182 12.11 13.26 3.11
N GLY A 183 12.96 13.56 4.09
CA GLY A 183 13.41 14.92 4.40
C GLY A 183 14.29 15.57 3.32
N LEU A 184 14.80 14.78 2.36
CA LEU A 184 15.59 15.27 1.23
C LEU A 184 14.72 15.92 0.14
N ASN A 185 13.39 15.83 0.24
CA ASN A 185 12.46 16.43 -0.72
C ASN A 185 12.76 16.06 -2.18
N GLY A 186 13.15 14.81 -2.43
CA GLY A 186 13.52 14.31 -3.77
C GLY A 186 14.92 14.70 -4.26
N GLN A 187 15.71 15.42 -3.46
CA GLN A 187 17.11 15.73 -3.83
C GLN A 187 17.98 14.48 -3.74
N GLY A 188 18.77 14.23 -4.78
CA GLY A 188 19.62 13.04 -4.88
C GLY A 188 18.89 11.80 -5.39
N PHE A 189 17.65 11.92 -5.87
CA PHE A 189 16.87 10.82 -6.46
C PHE A 189 16.47 11.16 -7.91
N THR A 190 16.55 10.16 -8.79
CA THR A 190 16.15 10.26 -10.20
C THR A 190 15.28 9.05 -10.56
N ALA A 191 13.97 9.27 -10.70
CA ALA A 191 13.04 8.20 -11.07
C ALA A 191 12.97 8.02 -12.60
N HIS A 192 12.98 6.77 -13.04
CA HIS A 192 12.87 6.36 -14.44
C HIS A 192 11.49 5.78 -14.80
N VAL A 193 10.63 5.61 -13.79
CA VAL A 193 9.27 5.06 -13.90
C VAL A 193 8.25 5.99 -13.27
N LYS A 194 6.98 5.74 -13.57
CA LYS A 194 5.83 6.46 -13.01
C LYS A 194 4.80 5.47 -12.47
N THR A 195 3.94 5.96 -11.58
CA THR A 195 2.80 5.19 -11.08
C THR A 195 1.91 4.72 -12.24
N GLY A 196 1.58 3.43 -12.26
CA GLY A 196 0.81 2.76 -13.31
C GLY A 196 1.65 2.16 -14.44
N ASP A 197 2.97 2.37 -14.45
CA ASP A 197 3.86 1.76 -15.43
C ASP A 197 4.04 0.26 -15.15
N LYS A 198 3.96 -0.54 -16.22
CA LYS A 198 4.31 -1.96 -16.17
C LYS A 198 5.82 -2.11 -16.32
N VAL A 199 6.43 -2.85 -15.40
CA VAL A 199 7.87 -3.07 -15.34
C VAL A 199 8.18 -4.56 -15.46
N LYS A 200 9.35 -4.86 -16.00
CA LYS A 200 9.89 -6.23 -16.01
C LYS A 200 11.02 -6.37 -15.01
N ALA A 201 11.21 -7.58 -14.49
CA ALA A 201 12.32 -7.92 -13.62
C ALA A 201 13.65 -7.44 -14.24
N GLY A 202 14.43 -6.70 -13.47
CA GLY A 202 15.68 -6.10 -13.91
C GLY A 202 15.59 -4.77 -14.65
N GLN A 203 14.41 -4.20 -14.80
CA GLN A 203 14.26 -2.84 -15.32
C GLN A 203 14.71 -1.80 -14.29
N LEU A 204 15.49 -0.80 -14.70
CA LEU A 204 15.88 0.32 -13.84
C LEU A 204 14.65 1.13 -13.43
N LEU A 205 14.45 1.31 -12.12
CA LEU A 205 13.33 2.05 -11.55
C LEU A 205 13.76 3.44 -11.07
N LEU A 206 14.85 3.50 -10.33
CA LEU A 206 15.30 4.69 -9.62
C LEU A 206 16.81 4.69 -9.46
N GLU A 207 17.43 5.84 -9.67
CA GLU A 207 18.82 6.10 -9.30
C GLU A 207 18.85 7.03 -8.09
N PHE A 208 19.80 6.82 -7.18
CA PHE A 208 20.01 7.66 -6.02
C PHE A 208 21.49 7.91 -5.76
N ASP A 209 21.81 9.11 -5.28
CA ASP A 209 23.17 9.53 -4.96
C ASP A 209 23.51 9.16 -3.51
N MET A 210 24.24 8.04 -3.36
CA MET A 210 24.69 7.55 -2.06
C MET A 210 25.60 8.53 -1.33
N ASP A 211 26.47 9.23 -2.05
CA ASP A 211 27.42 10.17 -1.45
C ASP A 211 26.67 11.40 -0.93
N PHE A 212 25.67 11.88 -1.68
CA PHE A 212 24.78 12.95 -1.22
C PHE A 212 24.02 12.54 0.04
N ILE A 213 23.38 11.37 0.06
CA ILE A 213 22.61 10.89 1.23
C ILE A 213 23.52 10.75 2.46
N ARG A 214 24.72 10.15 2.29
CA ARG A 214 25.71 10.03 3.37
C ARG A 214 26.23 11.39 3.84
N SER A 215 26.41 12.36 2.95
CA SER A 215 26.82 13.73 3.32
C SER A 215 25.80 14.45 4.20
N LYS A 216 24.52 14.04 4.13
CA LYS A 216 23.43 14.52 4.98
C LYS A 216 23.33 13.78 6.32
N GLY A 217 24.20 12.79 6.56
CA GLY A 217 24.22 11.98 7.77
C GLY A 217 23.10 10.94 7.84
N LEU A 218 22.46 10.62 6.70
CA LEU A 218 21.37 9.65 6.63
C LEU A 218 21.90 8.26 6.22
N PRO A 219 21.36 7.17 6.78
CA PRO A 219 21.66 5.82 6.34
C PRO A 219 21.13 5.57 4.91
N VAL A 220 21.92 4.87 4.08
CA VAL A 220 21.49 4.39 2.75
C VAL A 220 20.88 2.98 2.79
N THR A 221 20.83 2.38 3.98
CA THR A 221 20.17 1.12 4.28
C THR A 221 18.75 1.10 3.68
N THR A 222 18.47 0.13 2.81
CA THR A 222 17.25 0.08 2.01
C THR A 222 16.41 -1.16 2.38
N PRO A 223 15.30 -0.98 3.11
CA PRO A 223 14.33 -2.05 3.31
C PRO A 223 13.62 -2.47 2.01
N VAL A 224 13.47 -3.78 1.83
CA VAL A 224 12.66 -4.42 0.78
C VAL A 224 11.66 -5.34 1.47
N VAL A 225 10.40 -4.95 1.47
CA VAL A 225 9.35 -5.57 2.30
C VAL A 225 8.15 -5.97 1.45
N VAL A 226 7.60 -7.14 1.73
CA VAL A 226 6.30 -7.59 1.21
C VAL A 226 5.22 -7.10 2.17
N THR A 227 4.44 -6.11 1.75
CA THR A 227 3.47 -5.43 2.63
C THR A 227 2.23 -6.27 2.92
N ASN A 228 1.88 -7.20 2.04
CA ASN A 228 0.83 -8.19 2.26
C ASN A 228 1.41 -9.56 2.67
N SER A 229 2.45 -9.58 3.51
CA SER A 229 3.08 -10.83 3.95
C SER A 229 2.14 -11.80 4.66
N ASP A 230 1.02 -11.31 5.21
CA ASP A 230 -0.01 -12.15 5.86
C ASP A 230 -0.68 -13.13 4.88
N ASP A 231 -0.67 -12.80 3.58
CA ASP A 231 -1.19 -13.66 2.52
C ASP A 231 -0.21 -14.79 2.14
N TYR A 232 1.05 -14.73 2.62
CA TYR A 232 2.14 -15.66 2.28
C TYR A 232 2.78 -16.26 3.55
N PRO A 233 2.09 -17.21 4.22
CA PRO A 233 2.57 -17.81 5.47
C PRO A 233 3.87 -18.63 5.32
N GLY A 234 4.29 -18.97 4.10
CA GLY A 234 5.53 -19.71 3.81
C GLY A 234 6.71 -18.83 3.36
N LEU A 235 6.60 -17.50 3.47
CA LEU A 235 7.61 -16.56 2.98
C LEU A 235 8.99 -16.86 3.55
N THR A 236 9.96 -17.12 2.67
CA THR A 236 11.35 -17.38 3.05
C THR A 236 12.24 -16.28 2.52
N VAL A 237 13.05 -15.69 3.39
CA VAL A 237 14.04 -14.66 3.04
C VAL A 237 15.45 -15.22 3.06
N HIS A 238 16.27 -14.80 2.11
CA HIS A 238 17.70 -15.12 2.07
C HIS A 238 18.52 -13.89 2.45
N ALA A 239 19.43 -14.07 3.39
CA ALA A 239 20.42 -13.07 3.81
C ALA A 239 21.80 -13.43 3.27
N GLY A 240 22.63 -12.41 3.04
CA GLY A 240 23.98 -12.52 2.50
C GLY A 240 24.27 -11.49 1.40
N ASN A 241 25.44 -11.59 0.77
CA ASN A 241 25.76 -10.75 -0.39
C ASN A 241 24.90 -11.17 -1.58
N VAL A 242 24.17 -10.21 -2.13
CA VAL A 242 23.27 -10.39 -3.27
C VAL A 242 23.64 -9.42 -4.37
N ASN A 243 23.67 -9.92 -5.62
CA ASN A 243 23.70 -9.07 -6.79
C ASN A 243 22.28 -8.79 -7.27
N HIS A 244 22.12 -7.71 -8.02
CA HIS A 244 20.89 -7.45 -8.74
C HIS A 244 20.49 -8.68 -9.58
N GLY A 245 19.26 -9.17 -9.40
CA GLY A 245 18.73 -10.35 -10.10
C GLY A 245 18.90 -11.68 -9.36
N ASP A 246 19.64 -11.72 -8.25
CA ASP A 246 19.72 -12.91 -7.40
C ASP A 246 18.41 -13.12 -6.62
N ALA A 247 18.01 -14.38 -6.42
CA ALA A 247 16.79 -14.69 -5.67
C ALA A 247 16.90 -14.26 -4.21
N LEU A 248 15.96 -13.43 -3.74
CA LEU A 248 16.00 -12.80 -2.43
C LEU A 248 14.87 -13.29 -1.52
N ILE A 249 13.63 -13.29 -2.04
CA ILE A 249 12.43 -13.70 -1.29
C ILE A 249 11.67 -14.75 -2.10
N TYR A 250 11.32 -15.84 -1.43
CA TYR A 250 10.50 -16.91 -1.98
C TYR A 250 9.11 -16.85 -1.35
N LEU A 251 8.10 -16.64 -2.19
CA LEU A 251 6.69 -16.61 -1.83
C LEU A 251 6.14 -18.05 -1.84
N ARG A 252 5.47 -18.47 -0.77
CA ARG A 252 4.90 -19.82 -0.62
C ARG A 252 3.57 -19.77 0.11
#